data_AF-A0A399WPL8-F1
#
_entry.id   AF-A0A399WPL8-F1
#
_cell.length_a   1.000
_cell.length_b   1.000
_cell.length_c   1.000
_cell.angle_alpha   90.00
_cell.angle_beta   90.00
_cell.angle_gamma   90.00
#
_symmetry.space_group_name_H-M   'P 1'
#
loop_
_entity.id
_entity.type
_entity.pdbx_description
1 polymer ?
#
loop_
_entity_poly.entity_id
_entity_poly.type
_entity_poly.pdbx_seq_one_letter_code
_entity_poly.pdbx_strand_id
1 'polypeptide(L)'
;MKVLITTLFFFGLSFVCFAQTNPCKDVRLDSKKPSVFITFERFGERTPDREDESDKGVWLRIHNNTKWKIYLKTYGADNERDEYRVSYEVQRMPGFEWKRKESELPIGYRIVKNYRVRAVESGKNILFSVPKENLADGLSILVSFSYEWELLGDSGGDLSIQHQAPFWSTDLPTEK
;
A
#
# COMPACT_ATOMS: atom_id res chain seq x y z
N MET A 1 44.45 -23.69 63.67
CA MET A 1 45.09 -24.12 62.41
C MET A 1 44.05 -24.86 61.58
N LYS A 2 43.72 -24.34 60.38
CA LYS A 2 43.04 -24.99 59.22
C LYS A 2 41.53 -25.37 59.32
N VAL A 3 40.68 -24.42 58.89
CA VAL A 3 39.61 -24.48 57.85
C VAL A 3 38.97 -25.82 57.49
N LEU A 4 37.62 -25.91 57.48
CA LEU A 4 36.87 -26.20 56.24
C LEU A 4 35.39 -25.79 56.31
N ILE A 5 35.04 -24.82 55.45
CA ILE A 5 33.69 -24.41 55.06
C ILE A 5 33.24 -25.34 53.93
N THR A 6 31.98 -25.79 53.93
CA THR A 6 31.41 -26.45 52.74
C THR A 6 30.00 -25.91 52.48
N THR A 7 29.96 -24.76 51.83
CA THR A 7 28.74 -24.14 51.29
C THR A 7 28.43 -24.83 49.96
N LEU A 8 27.29 -25.51 49.86
CA LEU A 8 26.78 -26.08 48.60
C LEU A 8 26.30 -24.94 47.69
N PHE A 9 27.03 -24.66 46.62
CA PHE A 9 26.63 -23.75 45.54
C PHE A 9 25.85 -24.56 44.49
N PHE A 10 24.52 -24.43 44.46
CA PHE A 10 23.71 -24.93 43.35
C PHE A 10 23.92 -24.00 42.15
N PHE A 11 24.71 -24.46 41.17
CA PHE A 11 24.86 -23.79 39.89
C PHE A 11 23.54 -23.86 39.11
N GLY A 12 22.97 -22.70 38.82
CA GLY A 12 21.91 -22.55 37.84
C GLY A 12 22.42 -22.87 36.44
N LEU A 13 21.86 -23.91 35.81
CA LEU A 13 21.88 -24.04 34.36
C LEU A 13 20.69 -23.26 33.81
N SER A 14 20.86 -21.95 33.65
CA SER A 14 20.03 -21.20 32.72
C SER A 14 20.41 -21.65 31.31
N PHE A 15 19.53 -22.41 30.66
CA PHE A 15 19.60 -22.59 29.22
C PHE A 15 19.52 -21.19 28.60
N VAL A 16 20.66 -20.67 28.14
CA VAL A 16 20.70 -19.51 27.28
C VAL A 16 20.12 -19.98 25.94
N CYS A 17 18.81 -19.82 25.76
CA CYS A 17 18.24 -19.86 24.42
C CYS A 17 18.93 -18.73 23.65
N PHE A 18 19.85 -19.09 22.75
CA PHE A 18 20.22 -18.21 21.66
C PHE A 18 18.94 -17.98 20.84
N ALA A 19 18.23 -16.90 21.14
CA ALA A 19 17.24 -16.37 20.21
C ALA A 19 17.98 -16.18 18.88
N GLN A 20 17.53 -16.88 17.84
CA GLN A 20 18.11 -16.75 16.52
C GLN A 20 17.96 -15.29 16.07
N THR A 21 19.03 -14.50 16.22
CA THR A 21 19.18 -13.22 15.52
C THR A 21 19.53 -13.54 14.07
N ASN A 22 18.63 -14.23 13.37
CA ASN A 22 18.61 -14.08 11.92
C ASN A 22 18.11 -12.65 11.71
N PRO A 23 18.96 -11.71 11.24
CA PRO A 23 18.43 -10.39 10.90
C PRO A 23 17.31 -10.63 9.90
N CYS A 24 16.09 -10.23 10.26
CA CYS A 24 14.97 -10.20 9.34
C CYS A 24 15.48 -9.46 8.10
N LYS A 25 15.76 -10.19 7.01
CA LYS A 25 16.36 -9.60 5.82
C LYS A 25 15.38 -8.57 5.31
N ASP A 26 15.77 -7.29 5.35
CA ASP A 26 14.91 -6.21 4.86
C ASP A 26 14.51 -6.55 3.41
N VAL A 27 13.20 -6.55 3.24
CA VAL A 27 12.52 -6.93 2.00
C VAL A 27 12.54 -5.80 0.99
N ARG A 28 12.84 -4.59 1.46
CA ARG A 28 12.86 -3.37 0.67
C ARG A 28 14.14 -3.26 -0.16
N LEU A 29 14.00 -2.60 -1.32
CA LEU A 29 15.12 -2.22 -2.17
C LEU A 29 15.80 -0.96 -1.61
N ASP A 30 15.01 0.03 -1.19
CA ASP A 30 15.45 1.21 -0.46
C ASP A 30 14.86 1.20 0.95
N SER A 31 15.72 1.00 1.95
CA SER A 31 15.33 0.97 3.37
C SER A 31 14.82 2.31 3.90
N LYS A 32 15.04 3.42 3.17
CA LYS A 32 14.57 4.76 3.54
C LYS A 32 13.14 5.05 3.09
N LYS A 33 12.55 4.17 2.28
CA LYS A 33 11.18 4.32 1.77
C LYS A 33 10.28 3.20 2.30
N PRO A 34 8.94 3.38 2.27
CA PRO A 34 8.00 2.30 2.53
C PRO A 34 8.16 1.16 1.51
N SER A 35 7.65 -0.03 1.83
CA SER A 35 7.65 -1.19 0.92
C SER A 35 6.87 -0.94 -0.37
N VAL A 36 5.72 -0.29 -0.25
CA VAL A 36 4.89 0.19 -1.36
C VAL A 36 4.44 1.60 -1.01
N PHE A 37 4.52 2.51 -1.97
CA PHE A 37 4.12 3.91 -1.76
C PHE A 37 3.62 4.53 -3.06
N ILE A 38 2.88 5.63 -2.93
CA ILE A 38 2.32 6.36 -4.06
C ILE A 38 3.01 7.73 -4.16
N THR A 39 3.27 8.20 -5.37
CA THR A 39 3.78 9.55 -5.63
C THR A 39 2.91 10.28 -6.64
N PHE A 40 2.82 11.60 -6.49
CA PHE A 40 2.29 12.49 -7.51
C PHE A 40 3.17 12.46 -8.77
N GLU A 41 2.55 12.41 -9.95
CA GLU A 41 3.21 12.57 -11.24
C GLU A 41 2.86 13.93 -11.84
N ARG A 42 1.57 14.21 -12.06
CA ARG A 42 1.08 15.44 -12.69
C ARG A 42 -0.43 15.63 -12.47
N PHE A 43 -0.90 16.86 -12.67
CA PHE A 43 -2.30 17.12 -13.02
C PHE A 43 -2.48 16.99 -14.54
N GLY A 44 -3.67 16.60 -14.99
CA GLY A 44 -3.94 16.53 -16.42
C GLY A 44 -5.32 16.02 -16.74
N GLU A 45 -5.62 15.92 -18.03
CA GLU A 45 -6.87 15.35 -18.49
C GLU A 45 -6.85 13.82 -18.35
N ARG A 46 -8.02 13.24 -18.13
CA ARG A 46 -8.29 11.80 -18.09
C ARG A 46 -9.60 11.52 -18.81
N THR A 47 -9.77 10.30 -19.30
CA THR A 47 -11.09 9.82 -19.72
C THR A 47 -11.89 9.46 -18.47
N PRO A 48 -13.05 10.10 -18.20
CA PRO A 48 -13.94 9.70 -17.12
C PRO A 48 -14.36 8.23 -17.24
N ASP A 49 -14.46 7.52 -16.12
CA ASP A 49 -14.97 6.15 -16.10
C ASP A 49 -16.49 6.13 -15.87
N ARG A 50 -17.06 7.23 -15.37
CA ARG A 50 -18.51 7.45 -15.20
C ARG A 50 -18.90 8.80 -15.81
N GLU A 51 -20.16 8.93 -16.22
CA GLU A 51 -20.66 10.17 -16.84
C GLU A 51 -20.66 11.37 -15.87
N ASP A 52 -20.76 11.11 -14.57
CA ASP A 52 -20.78 12.12 -13.51
C ASP A 52 -19.38 12.52 -13.01
N GLU A 53 -18.31 11.98 -13.61
CA GLU A 53 -16.94 12.27 -13.22
C GLU A 53 -16.28 13.37 -14.06
N SER A 54 -15.39 14.10 -13.40
CA SER A 54 -14.54 15.11 -14.03
C SER A 54 -13.55 14.50 -15.03
N ASP A 55 -13.33 15.21 -16.13
CA ASP A 55 -12.24 14.94 -17.08
C ASP A 55 -10.88 15.41 -16.54
N LYS A 56 -10.85 16.10 -15.39
CA LYS A 56 -9.62 16.52 -14.72
C LYS A 56 -9.18 15.47 -13.71
N GLY A 57 -7.95 15.02 -13.85
CA GLY A 57 -7.38 13.96 -13.05
C GLY A 57 -6.06 14.34 -12.37
N VAL A 58 -5.78 13.62 -11.29
CA VAL A 58 -4.45 13.54 -10.68
C VAL A 58 -3.81 12.24 -11.16
N TRP A 59 -2.67 12.35 -11.79
CA TRP A 59 -1.86 11.23 -12.23
C TRP A 59 -0.87 10.85 -11.12
N LEU A 60 -0.85 9.57 -10.78
CA LEU A 60 -0.13 9.02 -9.65
C LEU A 60 0.68 7.79 -10.09
N ARG A 61 1.77 7.52 -9.36
CA ARG A 61 2.54 6.28 -9.51
C ARG A 61 2.51 5.49 -8.22
N ILE A 62 2.09 4.22 -8.30
CA ILE A 62 2.29 3.25 -7.21
C ILE A 62 3.59 2.50 -7.45
N HIS A 63 4.49 2.54 -6.47
CA HIS A 63 5.85 1.99 -6.53
C HIS A 63 5.94 0.73 -5.71
N ASN A 64 6.48 -0.33 -6.30
CA ASN A 64 6.92 -1.52 -5.58
C ASN A 64 8.39 -1.36 -5.21
N ASN A 65 8.66 -1.03 -3.95
CA ASN A 65 10.01 -0.91 -3.39
C ASN A 65 10.44 -2.19 -2.67
N THR A 66 9.90 -3.36 -3.04
CA THR A 66 10.30 -4.66 -2.49
C THR A 66 11.04 -5.52 -3.50
N LYS A 67 11.69 -6.58 -3.02
CA LYS A 67 12.40 -7.59 -3.83
C LYS A 67 11.47 -8.58 -4.54
N TRP A 68 10.17 -8.52 -4.27
CA TRP A 68 9.18 -9.45 -4.80
C TRP A 68 8.12 -8.70 -5.59
N LYS A 69 7.23 -9.42 -6.27
CA LYS A 69 6.10 -8.80 -6.93
C LYS A 69 5.06 -8.35 -5.90
N ILE A 70 4.33 -7.30 -6.26
CA ILE A 70 3.04 -6.99 -5.64
C ILE A 70 1.95 -7.15 -6.68
N TYR A 71 0.73 -7.41 -6.21
CA TYR A 71 -0.43 -7.65 -7.05
C TYR A 71 -1.50 -6.62 -6.73
N LEU A 72 -1.99 -5.94 -7.78
CA LEU A 72 -3.02 -4.92 -7.71
C LEU A 72 -4.30 -5.41 -8.35
N LYS A 73 -5.45 -4.98 -7.82
CA LYS A 73 -6.72 -5.10 -8.52
C LYS A 73 -6.85 -3.95 -9.52
N THR A 74 -6.97 -4.30 -10.80
CA THR A 74 -7.21 -3.34 -11.89
C THR A 74 -8.51 -3.66 -12.62
N TYR A 75 -8.97 -2.75 -13.47
CA TYR A 75 -10.17 -2.93 -14.28
C TYR A 75 -10.05 -2.29 -15.67
N GLY A 76 -11.03 -2.57 -16.51
CA GLY A 76 -11.01 -2.16 -17.92
C GLY A 76 -10.11 -3.03 -18.79
N ALA A 77 -9.97 -2.61 -20.05
CA ALA A 77 -9.04 -3.21 -21.00
C ALA A 77 -7.64 -2.61 -20.79
N ASP A 78 -6.61 -3.43 -21.03
CA ASP A 78 -5.25 -2.93 -21.17
C ASP A 78 -5.23 -1.92 -22.31
N ASN A 79 -4.75 -0.71 -22.06
CA ASN A 79 -4.57 0.30 -23.11
C ASN A 79 -3.11 0.33 -23.55
N GLU A 80 -2.89 0.73 -24.80
CA GLU A 80 -1.55 0.87 -25.39
C GLU A 80 -0.68 1.94 -24.69
N ARG A 81 -1.26 2.73 -23.78
CA ARG A 81 -0.60 3.87 -23.11
C ARG A 81 -0.03 3.52 -21.72
N ASP A 82 -0.14 2.27 -21.26
CA ASP A 82 0.25 1.86 -19.91
C ASP A 82 -0.41 2.69 -18.79
N GLU A 83 -1.62 3.19 -19.05
CA GLU A 83 -2.43 3.96 -18.10
C GLU A 83 -3.43 3.02 -17.44
N TYR A 84 -3.04 2.42 -16.32
CA TYR A 84 -3.86 1.40 -15.68
C TYR A 84 -5.00 2.03 -14.88
N ARG A 85 -6.15 1.37 -14.87
CA ARG A 85 -7.23 1.69 -13.93
C ARG A 85 -7.07 0.85 -12.68
N VAL A 86 -6.57 1.47 -11.61
CA VAL A 86 -6.28 0.81 -10.34
C VAL A 86 -7.50 0.95 -9.42
N SER A 87 -7.87 -0.14 -8.74
CA SER A 87 -8.92 -0.09 -7.72
C SER A 87 -8.39 0.61 -6.46
N TYR A 88 -9.18 1.54 -5.92
CA TYR A 88 -8.87 2.24 -4.68
C TYR A 88 -10.14 2.64 -3.94
N GLU A 89 -9.99 2.88 -2.65
CA GLU A 89 -11.01 3.48 -1.80
C GLU A 89 -10.70 4.95 -1.57
N VAL A 90 -11.74 5.78 -1.44
CA VAL A 90 -11.61 7.16 -0.97
C VAL A 90 -11.95 7.17 0.52
N GLN A 91 -11.10 7.77 1.34
CA GLN A 91 -11.33 7.89 2.77
C GLN A 91 -10.98 9.29 3.28
N ARG A 92 -11.61 9.69 4.38
CA ARG A 92 -11.25 10.92 5.09
C ARG A 92 -9.88 10.78 5.74
N MET A 93 -9.12 11.87 5.71
CA MET A 93 -7.89 11.96 6.48
C MET A 93 -8.19 11.99 7.99
N PRO A 94 -7.49 11.19 8.80
CA PRO A 94 -7.60 11.27 10.25
C PRO A 94 -7.27 12.67 10.77
N GLY A 95 -8.11 13.22 11.65
CA GLY A 95 -7.89 14.53 12.26
C GLY A 95 -8.27 15.74 11.39
N PHE A 96 -8.77 15.52 10.17
CA PHE A 96 -9.28 16.61 9.34
C PHE A 96 -10.75 16.93 9.69
N GLU A 97 -11.07 18.21 9.89
CA GLU A 97 -12.43 18.64 10.17
C GLU A 97 -13.28 18.59 8.90
N TRP A 98 -14.15 17.60 8.81
CA TRP A 98 -15.02 17.42 7.65
C TRP A 98 -16.29 18.26 7.76
N LYS A 99 -16.45 19.23 6.86
CA LYS A 99 -17.60 20.15 6.84
C LYS A 99 -18.75 19.72 5.92
N ARG A 100 -18.55 18.66 5.13
CA ARG A 100 -19.49 18.13 4.13
C ARG A 100 -20.29 16.94 4.70
N LYS A 101 -21.34 16.48 4.02
CA LYS A 101 -22.07 15.27 4.44
C LYS A 101 -21.30 13.99 4.10
N GLU A 102 -21.60 12.88 4.77
CA GLU A 102 -21.04 11.55 4.45
C GLU A 102 -21.38 11.12 3.01
N SER A 103 -22.61 11.37 2.58
CA SER A 103 -23.09 11.10 1.24
C SER A 103 -22.36 11.89 0.13
N GLU A 104 -21.53 12.87 0.50
CA GLU A 104 -20.74 13.68 -0.42
C GLU A 104 -19.31 13.15 -0.57
N LEU A 105 -18.96 12.02 0.08
CA LEU A 105 -17.71 11.34 -0.23
C LEU A 105 -17.75 10.79 -1.65
N PRO A 106 -16.73 11.09 -2.48
CA PRO A 106 -16.61 10.43 -3.76
C PRO A 106 -16.54 8.92 -3.58
N ILE A 107 -17.23 8.19 -4.45
CA ILE A 107 -17.39 6.73 -4.32
C ILE A 107 -16.03 6.01 -4.48
N GLY A 108 -15.06 6.63 -5.16
CA GLY A 108 -13.82 5.97 -5.58
C GLY A 108 -14.09 4.83 -6.56
N TYR A 109 -13.12 3.92 -6.68
CA TYR A 109 -13.26 2.69 -7.49
C TYR A 109 -12.94 1.46 -6.68
N ARG A 110 -13.73 1.21 -5.64
CA ARG A 110 -13.63 -0.05 -4.89
C ARG A 110 -14.28 -1.17 -5.69
N ILE A 111 -13.47 -2.08 -6.22
CA ILE A 111 -13.95 -3.16 -7.09
C ILE A 111 -13.94 -4.47 -6.33
N VAL A 112 -15.16 -4.98 -6.11
CA VAL A 112 -15.38 -6.23 -5.38
C VAL A 112 -15.46 -7.43 -6.34
N LYS A 113 -15.87 -7.25 -7.60
CA LYS A 113 -16.03 -8.31 -8.62
C LYS A 113 -15.52 -7.85 -9.99
N ASN A 114 -15.19 -8.81 -10.86
CA ASN A 114 -14.72 -8.57 -12.24
C ASN A 114 -13.43 -7.72 -12.36
N TYR A 115 -12.56 -7.79 -11.36
CA TYR A 115 -11.23 -7.19 -11.43
C TYR A 115 -10.27 -8.08 -12.22
N ARG A 116 -9.24 -7.47 -12.78
CA ARG A 116 -8.02 -8.13 -13.24
C ARG A 116 -6.97 -8.03 -12.15
N VAL A 117 -6.09 -9.03 -12.08
CA VAL A 117 -4.94 -9.01 -11.18
C VAL A 117 -3.72 -8.59 -11.98
N ARG A 118 -3.07 -7.50 -11.58
CA ARG A 118 -1.86 -6.99 -12.24
C ARG A 118 -0.66 -7.14 -11.32
N ALA A 119 0.36 -7.85 -11.79
CA ALA A 119 1.66 -7.90 -11.14
C ALA A 119 2.45 -6.61 -11.39
N VAL A 120 3.05 -6.06 -10.34
CA VAL A 120 4.06 -5.00 -10.41
C VAL A 120 5.38 -5.61 -9.96
N GLU A 121 6.31 -5.75 -10.88
CA GLU A 121 7.62 -6.35 -10.62
C GLU A 121 8.43 -5.55 -9.58
N SER A 122 9.40 -6.22 -8.96
CA SER A 122 10.35 -5.62 -8.01
C SER A 122 10.99 -4.35 -8.59
N GLY A 123 10.91 -3.24 -7.86
CA GLY A 123 11.49 -1.95 -8.26
C GLY A 123 10.76 -1.24 -9.40
N LYS A 124 9.61 -1.76 -9.85
CA LYS A 124 8.78 -1.13 -10.88
C LYS A 124 7.64 -0.33 -10.25
N ASN A 125 6.99 0.46 -11.10
CA ASN A 125 5.83 1.24 -10.74
C ASN A 125 4.78 1.17 -11.85
N ILE A 126 3.55 1.52 -11.51
CA ILE A 126 2.44 1.66 -12.45
C ILE A 126 1.90 3.08 -12.37
N LEU A 127 1.62 3.66 -13.55
CA LEU A 127 0.94 4.93 -13.70
C LEU A 127 -0.58 4.71 -13.75
N PHE A 128 -1.33 5.52 -13.00
CA PHE A 128 -2.79 5.54 -13.01
C PHE A 128 -3.30 6.97 -12.76
N SER A 129 -4.58 7.21 -13.01
CA SER A 129 -5.23 8.49 -12.69
C SER A 129 -6.43 8.30 -11.79
N VAL A 130 -6.72 9.33 -11.00
CA VAL A 130 -7.95 9.46 -10.20
C VAL A 130 -8.62 10.80 -10.51
N PRO A 131 -9.95 10.91 -10.44
CA PRO A 131 -10.64 12.21 -10.50
C PRO A 131 -10.07 13.17 -9.46
N LYS A 132 -9.91 14.46 -9.81
CA LYS A 132 -9.35 15.48 -8.91
C LYS A 132 -10.13 15.57 -7.60
N GLU A 133 -11.44 15.37 -7.66
CA GLU A 133 -12.37 15.45 -6.54
C GLU A 133 -12.11 14.35 -5.50
N ASN A 134 -11.51 13.22 -5.89
CA ASN A 134 -11.17 12.11 -4.99
C ASN A 134 -9.97 12.43 -4.08
N LEU A 135 -9.25 13.51 -4.37
CA LEU A 135 -8.17 14.06 -3.57
C LEU A 135 -8.44 15.52 -3.18
N ALA A 136 -9.72 15.89 -3.03
CA ALA A 136 -10.10 17.17 -2.45
C ALA A 136 -9.61 17.29 -0.99
N ASP A 137 -9.58 18.52 -0.46
CA ASP A 137 -9.10 18.82 0.89
C ASP A 137 -9.69 17.89 1.95
N GLY A 138 -8.80 17.22 2.70
CA GLY A 138 -9.17 16.31 3.77
C GLY A 138 -9.50 14.88 3.31
N LEU A 139 -9.27 14.58 2.03
CA LEU A 139 -9.44 13.24 1.47
C LEU A 139 -8.11 12.55 1.18
N SER A 140 -8.19 11.24 1.07
CA SER A 140 -7.10 10.37 0.67
C SER A 140 -7.64 9.23 -0.18
N ILE A 141 -6.77 8.67 -1.01
CA ILE A 141 -7.02 7.39 -1.65
C ILE A 141 -6.21 6.29 -0.97
N LEU A 142 -6.73 5.07 -0.99
CA LEU A 142 -6.08 3.87 -0.49
C LEU A 142 -6.06 2.82 -1.59
N VAL A 143 -4.87 2.51 -2.09
CA VAL A 143 -4.69 1.46 -3.07
C VAL A 143 -4.36 0.15 -2.35
N SER A 144 -5.23 -0.85 -2.54
CA SER A 144 -5.02 -2.19 -2.01
C SER A 144 -4.05 -3.00 -2.86
N PHE A 145 -3.17 -3.75 -2.20
CA PHE A 145 -2.23 -4.66 -2.85
C PHE A 145 -1.96 -5.91 -2.00
N SER A 146 -1.47 -6.96 -2.63
CA SER A 146 -0.99 -8.18 -1.97
C SER A 146 0.44 -8.49 -2.39
N TYR A 147 1.23 -9.04 -1.48
CA TYR A 147 2.59 -9.48 -1.80
C TYR A 147 2.58 -10.86 -2.48
N GLU A 148 3.62 -11.13 -3.28
CA GLU A 148 3.74 -12.41 -4.01
C GLU A 148 3.69 -13.64 -3.11
N TRP A 149 4.34 -13.60 -1.95
CA TRP A 149 4.36 -14.74 -1.02
C TRP A 149 3.00 -14.99 -0.34
N GLU A 150 2.06 -14.04 -0.38
CA GLU A 150 0.72 -14.18 0.19
C GLU A 150 -0.22 -14.95 -0.74
N LEU A 151 0.11 -15.02 -2.03
CA LEU A 151 -0.68 -15.72 -3.04
C LEU A 151 -0.31 -17.20 -3.18
N LEU A 152 0.74 -17.65 -2.51
CA LEU A 152 1.24 -19.03 -2.57
C LEU A 152 0.55 -19.97 -1.56
N GLY A 153 -0.44 -19.50 -0.79
CA GLY A 153 -1.17 -20.29 0.20
C GLY A 153 -2.34 -21.11 -0.36
N ASP A 154 -2.72 -22.19 0.34
CA ASP A 154 -3.69 -23.24 -0.04
C ASP A 154 -5.16 -22.79 -0.27
N SER A 155 -5.47 -21.50 -0.24
CA SER A 155 -6.83 -20.98 -0.44
C SER A 155 -6.91 -20.19 -1.74
N GLY A 156 -7.12 -20.93 -2.83
CA GLY A 156 -7.48 -20.48 -4.17
C GLY A 156 -7.60 -18.97 -4.39
N GLY A 157 -6.47 -18.31 -4.66
CA GLY A 157 -6.38 -17.04 -5.40
C GLY A 157 -7.19 -15.84 -4.88
N ASP A 158 -7.73 -15.88 -3.67
CA ASP A 158 -8.46 -14.75 -3.12
C ASP A 158 -7.46 -13.70 -2.63
N LEU A 159 -7.46 -12.53 -3.26
CA LEU A 159 -6.77 -11.32 -2.79
C LEU A 159 -7.45 -10.77 -1.51
N SER A 160 -7.79 -11.61 -0.55
CA SER A 160 -8.49 -11.26 0.69
C SER A 160 -7.56 -10.59 1.70
N ILE A 161 -6.26 -10.91 1.66
CA ILE A 161 -5.23 -10.18 2.41
C ILE A 161 -4.81 -8.98 1.57
N GLN A 162 -5.24 -7.79 1.99
CA GLN A 162 -4.95 -6.54 1.29
C GLN A 162 -4.21 -5.57 2.21
N HIS A 163 -2.93 -5.35 1.91
CA HIS A 163 -2.19 -4.20 2.41
C HIS A 163 -2.66 -2.95 1.68
N GLN A 164 -2.47 -1.78 2.29
CA GLN A 164 -2.89 -0.51 1.71
C GLN A 164 -1.73 0.47 1.58
N ALA A 165 -1.65 1.13 0.44
CA ALA A 165 -0.78 2.27 0.21
C ALA A 165 -1.65 3.55 0.16
N PRO A 166 -1.59 4.42 1.18
CA PRO A 166 -2.32 5.68 1.17
C PRO A 166 -1.63 6.72 0.27
N PHE A 167 -2.42 7.65 -0.26
CA PHE A 167 -1.96 8.92 -0.81
C PHE A 167 -2.90 10.03 -0.36
N TRP A 168 -2.37 11.04 0.33
CA TRP A 168 -3.18 12.07 0.98
C TRP A 168 -3.31 13.31 0.08
N SER A 169 -4.42 14.05 0.20
CA SER A 169 -4.58 15.32 -0.52
C SER A 169 -3.47 16.31 -0.18
N THR A 170 -2.91 16.24 1.03
CA THR A 170 -1.79 17.08 1.48
C THR A 170 -0.46 16.73 0.82
N ASP A 171 -0.34 15.56 0.18
CA ASP A 171 0.84 15.17 -0.58
C ASP A 171 0.84 15.77 -2.01
N LEU A 172 -0.26 16.42 -2.40
CA LEU A 172 -0.33 17.17 -3.65
C LEU A 172 0.53 18.43 -3.56
N PRO A 173 1.23 18.80 -4.65
CA PRO A 173 1.85 20.10 -4.71
C PRO A 173 0.77 21.19 -4.71
N THR A 174 1.06 22.32 -4.06
CA THR A 174 0.20 23.50 -4.14
C THR A 174 0.12 23.94 -5.61
N GLU A 175 -1.09 24.01 -6.18
CA GLU A 175 -1.30 24.58 -7.52
C GLU A 175 -0.78 26.03 -7.47
N LYS A 176 0.23 26.34 -8.28
CA LYS A 176 0.79 27.69 -8.44
C LYS A 176 -0.05 28.52 -9.38
#